data_AF-A0A8I0FDY5-F1
#
_entry.id   AF-A0A8I0FDY5-F1
#
_cell.length_a   1.000
_cell.length_b   1.000
_cell.length_c   1.000
_cell.angle_alpha   90.00
_cell.angle_beta   90.00
_cell.angle_gamma   90.00
#
_symmetry.space_group_name_H-M   'P 1'
#
loop_
_entity.id
_entity.type
_entity.pdbx_description
1 polymer ?
#
loop_
_entity_poly.entity_id
_entity_poly.type
_entity_poly.pdbx_seq_one_letter_code
_entity_poly.pdbx_strand_id
1 'polypeptide(L)'
;APTDAASNSSTNGNMGFYRLALDAQLELNANIKKLQLGCGGVNGAGACDIDIDYLSLSGGTVDSTSAERAASSAVITNPFLEFAVKNPNSASTREIQGFRLSAKSLSGLLTFGLENGDASSGINSLSGYMVTKPTGGTVTTNPYYGITQDETNTAITGRATVLGNLYTVPFTSTGYNLNLGAGSGTLSMGQQVITGKRIN
;
A
#
# COMPACT_ATOMS: atom_id res chain seq x y z
N ALA A 1 -6.30 -38.92 27.53
CA ALA A 1 -6.10 -37.87 26.51
C ALA A 1 -7.30 -37.90 25.59
N PRO A 2 -7.99 -36.79 25.31
CA PRO A 2 -9.11 -36.85 24.37
C PRO A 2 -8.55 -36.95 22.95
N THR A 3 -8.89 -38.05 22.28
CA THR A 3 -8.67 -38.30 20.87
C THR A 3 -9.82 -37.67 20.10
N ASP A 4 -9.60 -36.50 19.51
CA ASP A 4 -10.60 -35.84 18.67
C ASP A 4 -10.39 -36.28 17.21
N ALA A 5 -11.21 -37.25 16.77
CA ALA A 5 -11.12 -37.94 15.50
C ALA A 5 -11.71 -37.15 14.30
N ALA A 6 -11.80 -35.82 14.41
CA ALA A 6 -12.38 -34.94 13.38
C ALA A 6 -11.50 -33.73 13.00
N SER A 7 -10.21 -33.73 13.38
CA SER A 7 -9.26 -32.78 12.81
C SER A 7 -8.67 -33.38 11.54
N ASN A 8 -8.83 -32.69 10.40
CA ASN A 8 -8.21 -33.04 9.12
C ASN A 8 -6.67 -32.98 9.25
N SER A 9 -6.07 -34.04 9.80
CA SER A 9 -4.64 -34.12 10.04
C SER A 9 -3.94 -34.60 8.77
N SER A 10 -3.54 -33.67 7.90
CA SER A 10 -2.58 -34.03 6.84
C SER A 10 -1.20 -34.21 7.48
N THR A 11 -0.85 -35.43 7.86
CA THR A 11 0.50 -35.73 8.34
C THR A 11 1.45 -35.81 7.14
N ASN A 12 2.19 -34.73 6.87
CA ASN A 12 3.33 -34.78 5.98
C ASN A 12 4.55 -35.24 6.82
N GLY A 13 4.75 -36.54 6.92
CA GLY A 13 5.76 -37.13 7.79
C GLY A 13 5.49 -36.91 9.29
N ASN A 14 6.54 -36.61 10.05
CA ASN A 14 6.53 -36.44 11.51
C ASN A 14 5.96 -35.08 12.00
N MET A 15 5.18 -34.41 11.14
CA MET A 15 4.56 -33.11 11.39
C MET A 15 3.04 -33.27 11.46
N GLY A 16 2.45 -32.81 12.56
CA GLY A 16 1.00 -32.70 12.74
C GLY A 16 0.56 -31.23 12.72
N PHE A 17 -0.60 -30.96 12.14
CA PHE A 17 -1.18 -29.62 12.10
C PHE A 17 -2.44 -29.58 12.96
N TYR A 18 -2.50 -28.62 13.88
CA TYR A 18 -3.62 -28.45 14.80
C TYR A 18 -4.23 -27.08 14.59
N ARG A 19 -5.47 -27.05 14.09
CA ARG A 19 -6.19 -25.82 13.75
C ARG A 19 -7.25 -25.49 14.79
N LEU A 20 -7.13 -24.29 15.35
CA LEU A 20 -8.15 -23.65 16.18
C LEU A 20 -8.88 -22.64 15.28
N ALA A 21 -10.09 -22.97 14.85
CA ALA A 21 -10.91 -22.08 14.01
C ALA A 21 -12.07 -21.51 14.83
N LEU A 22 -12.36 -20.23 14.64
CA LEU A 22 -13.59 -19.62 15.13
C LEU A 22 -14.61 -19.68 14.00
N ASP A 23 -15.77 -20.28 14.26
CA ASP A 23 -16.90 -20.24 13.32
C ASP A 23 -17.73 -18.98 13.59
N ALA A 24 -17.14 -17.82 13.26
CA ALA A 24 -17.71 -16.52 13.55
C ALA A 24 -17.23 -15.47 12.55
N GLN A 25 -18.03 -14.42 12.42
CA GLN A 25 -17.62 -13.15 11.82
C GLN A 25 -17.07 -12.25 12.92
N LEU A 26 -15.78 -11.88 12.80
CA LEU A 26 -15.14 -10.92 13.68
C LEU A 26 -15.10 -9.56 13.00
N GLU A 27 -15.61 -8.55 13.68
CA GLU A 27 -15.57 -7.15 13.24
C GLU A 27 -14.53 -6.41 14.07
N LEU A 28 -13.51 -5.87 13.40
CA LEU A 28 -12.38 -5.21 14.05
C LEU A 28 -12.16 -3.80 13.47
N ASN A 29 -12.26 -2.79 14.33
CA ASN A 29 -11.73 -1.47 14.09
C ASN A 29 -10.56 -1.25 15.03
N ALA A 30 -9.36 -1.11 14.47
CA ALA A 30 -8.13 -0.96 15.22
C ALA A 30 -7.36 0.27 14.76
N ASN A 31 -6.82 1.01 15.72
CA ASN A 31 -5.86 2.09 15.50
C ASN A 31 -4.64 1.82 16.39
N ILE A 32 -3.51 1.54 15.77
CA ILE A 32 -2.27 1.10 16.38
C ILE A 32 -1.23 2.19 16.10
N LYS A 33 -0.85 2.91 17.15
CA LYS A 33 0.16 3.99 17.02
C LYS A 33 1.49 3.46 16.48
N LYS A 34 1.91 2.26 16.88
CA LYS A 34 3.14 1.62 16.42
C LYS A 34 2.99 0.10 16.46
N LEU A 35 3.13 -0.55 15.30
CA LEU A 35 3.18 -2.01 15.18
C LEU A 35 4.63 -2.43 14.98
N GLN A 36 5.15 -3.22 15.91
CA GLN A 36 6.53 -3.68 15.91
C GLN A 36 6.58 -5.18 16.11
N LEU A 37 7.11 -5.91 15.12
CA LEU A 37 7.23 -7.37 15.13
C LEU A 37 8.65 -7.77 14.75
N GLY A 38 9.14 -8.86 15.35
CA GLY A 38 10.49 -9.36 15.10
C GLY A 38 11.58 -8.35 15.47
N CYS A 39 11.35 -7.58 16.54
CA CYS A 39 12.32 -6.63 17.05
C CYS A 39 13.36 -7.34 17.91
N GLY A 40 14.64 -7.01 17.68
CA GLY A 40 15.74 -7.62 18.42
C GLY A 40 16.08 -9.04 17.96
N GLY A 41 16.88 -9.74 18.76
CA GLY A 41 17.39 -11.07 18.42
C GLY A 41 18.45 -11.00 17.32
N VAL A 42 18.27 -11.76 16.25
CA VAL A 42 19.22 -11.82 15.13
C VAL A 42 19.38 -10.48 14.41
N ASN A 43 18.36 -9.63 14.41
CA ASN A 43 18.34 -8.34 13.70
C ASN A 43 19.13 -7.23 14.44
N GLY A 44 19.58 -7.46 15.69
CA GLY A 44 20.25 -6.45 16.53
C GLY A 44 19.28 -5.54 17.29
N ALA A 45 19.83 -4.76 18.25
CA ALA A 45 19.02 -3.89 19.11
C ALA A 45 18.38 -2.74 18.29
N GLY A 46 17.06 -2.60 18.37
CA GLY A 46 16.32 -1.53 17.69
C GLY A 46 15.92 -1.80 16.24
N ALA A 47 16.31 -2.94 15.65
CA ALA A 47 15.85 -3.36 14.33
C ALA A 47 14.68 -4.34 14.44
N CYS A 48 13.65 -4.12 13.63
CA CYS A 48 12.43 -4.92 13.59
C CYS A 48 12.18 -5.46 12.19
N ASP A 49 11.69 -6.71 12.10
CA ASP A 49 11.21 -7.28 10.85
C ASP A 49 10.01 -6.49 10.29
N ILE A 50 9.12 -6.01 11.15
CA ILE A 50 8.02 -5.12 10.78
C ILE A 50 8.00 -3.96 11.78
N ASP A 51 8.09 -2.74 11.28
CA ASP A 51 7.93 -1.50 12.03
C ASP A 51 7.03 -0.57 11.22
N ILE A 52 5.81 -0.34 11.71
CA ILE A 52 4.83 0.51 11.06
C ILE A 52 4.23 1.48 12.08
N ASP A 53 4.33 2.77 11.78
CA ASP A 53 3.69 3.82 12.56
C ASP A 53 2.28 4.11 12.06
N TYR A 54 1.38 4.40 13.00
CA TYR A 54 -0.01 4.81 12.77
C TYR A 54 -0.78 3.85 11.85
N LEU A 55 -0.65 2.55 12.12
CA LEU A 55 -1.40 1.51 11.43
C LEU A 55 -2.87 1.54 11.87
N SER A 56 -3.80 1.64 10.93
CA SER A 56 -5.22 1.51 11.18
C SER A 56 -5.83 0.45 10.29
N LEU A 57 -6.69 -0.38 10.89
CA LEU A 57 -7.53 -1.35 10.22
C LEU A 57 -8.99 -0.97 10.47
N SER A 58 -9.72 -0.66 9.40
CA SER A 58 -11.11 -0.22 9.46
C SER A 58 -11.95 -0.89 8.38
N GLY A 59 -13.26 -0.68 8.42
CA GLY A 59 -14.10 -0.97 7.27
C GLY A 59 -13.96 0.09 6.18
N GLY A 60 -14.89 0.07 5.22
CA GLY A 60 -15.04 1.08 4.18
C GLY A 60 -14.36 0.74 2.85
N THR A 61 -14.27 1.75 1.99
CA THR A 61 -13.60 1.70 0.68
C THR A 61 -12.51 2.77 0.59
N VAL A 62 -11.67 2.75 -0.44
CA VAL A 62 -10.58 3.73 -0.60
C VAL A 62 -11.04 5.20 -0.58
N ASP A 63 -12.31 5.45 -0.90
CA ASP A 63 -12.92 6.79 -0.92
C ASP A 63 -13.62 7.16 0.41
N SER A 64 -13.59 6.28 1.41
CA SER A 64 -14.23 6.53 2.70
C SER A 64 -13.54 7.64 3.47
N THR A 65 -14.34 8.58 3.95
CA THR A 65 -13.92 9.67 4.84
C THR A 65 -13.42 9.15 6.18
N SER A 66 -12.68 9.98 6.92
CA SER A 66 -12.22 9.65 8.28
C SER A 66 -13.37 9.27 9.23
N ALA A 67 -14.52 9.93 9.11
CA ALA A 67 -15.72 9.62 9.91
C ALA A 67 -16.33 8.26 9.56
N GLU A 68 -16.45 7.93 8.27
CA GLU A 68 -16.97 6.63 7.82
C GLU A 68 -16.04 5.48 8.21
N ARG A 69 -14.73 5.70 8.18
CA ARG A 69 -13.73 4.73 8.63
C ARG A 69 -13.76 4.53 10.14
N ALA A 70 -13.92 5.59 10.92
CA ALA A 70 -14.08 5.49 12.37
C ALA A 70 -15.37 4.77 12.77
N ALA A 71 -16.43 4.89 11.95
CA ALA A 71 -17.72 4.26 12.17
C ALA A 71 -17.85 2.83 11.61
N SER A 72 -16.83 2.30 10.94
CA SER A 72 -16.89 0.99 10.28
C SER A 72 -15.73 0.07 10.68
N SER A 73 -16.00 -1.23 10.71
CA SER A 73 -15.04 -2.27 11.11
C SER A 73 -14.62 -3.13 9.92
N ALA A 74 -13.37 -3.58 9.92
CA ALA A 74 -12.94 -4.63 9.00
C ALA A 74 -13.63 -5.94 9.38
N VAL A 75 -14.07 -6.69 8.38
CA VAL A 75 -14.79 -7.96 8.55
C VAL A 75 -13.84 -9.12 8.29
N ILE A 76 -13.62 -9.94 9.32
CA ILE A 76 -12.80 -11.14 9.27
C ILE A 76 -13.73 -12.35 9.42
N THR A 77 -13.89 -13.13 8.35
CA THR A 77 -14.80 -14.27 8.32
C THR A 77 -14.04 -15.56 8.61
N ASN A 78 -14.46 -16.28 9.65
CA ASN A 78 -13.91 -17.56 10.08
C ASN A 78 -12.38 -17.53 10.25
N PRO A 79 -11.84 -16.70 11.16
CA PRO A 79 -10.42 -16.69 11.47
C PRO A 79 -9.99 -18.01 12.11
N PHE A 80 -8.75 -18.42 11.84
CA PHE A 80 -8.13 -19.60 12.41
C PHE A 80 -6.65 -19.39 12.71
N LEU A 81 -6.19 -20.07 13.76
CA LEU A 81 -4.80 -20.20 14.14
C LEU A 81 -4.44 -21.69 14.01
N GLU A 82 -3.38 -22.00 13.27
CA GLU A 82 -2.92 -23.37 13.09
C GLU A 82 -1.47 -23.50 13.54
N PHE A 83 -1.20 -24.50 14.37
CA PHE A 83 0.14 -24.85 14.85
C PHE A 83 0.69 -26.04 14.09
N ALA A 84 1.94 -25.92 13.64
CA ALA A 84 2.71 -27.02 13.09
C ALA A 84 3.55 -27.65 14.21
N VAL A 85 3.26 -28.91 14.53
CA VAL A 85 3.86 -29.63 15.66
C VAL A 85 4.65 -30.83 15.15
N LYS A 86 5.94 -30.89 15.47
CA LYS A 86 6.81 -32.03 15.21
C LYS A 86 6.69 -33.05 16.34
N ASN A 87 6.76 -34.34 15.99
CA ASN A 87 6.54 -35.46 16.92
C ASN A 87 5.20 -35.36 17.69
N PRO A 88 4.05 -35.18 17.01
CA PRO A 88 2.77 -34.97 17.70
C PRO A 88 2.41 -36.12 18.67
N ASN A 89 2.85 -37.34 18.38
CA ASN A 89 2.50 -38.55 19.13
C ASN A 89 3.46 -38.87 20.29
N SER A 90 4.57 -38.13 20.44
CA SER A 90 5.57 -38.36 21.49
C SER A 90 5.67 -37.14 22.39
N ALA A 91 5.13 -37.24 23.61
CA ALA A 91 5.08 -36.13 24.55
C ALA A 91 6.47 -35.60 24.94
N SER A 92 7.50 -36.47 24.96
CA SER A 92 8.86 -36.11 25.35
C SER A 92 9.65 -35.41 24.25
N THR A 93 9.23 -35.51 22.99
CA THR A 93 9.94 -34.93 21.84
C THR A 93 9.06 -33.96 21.04
N ARG A 94 7.90 -33.59 21.57
CA ARG A 94 6.93 -32.70 20.91
C ARG A 94 7.48 -31.28 20.85
N GLU A 95 7.51 -30.70 19.65
CA GLU A 95 8.04 -29.36 19.40
C GLU A 95 7.12 -28.57 18.47
N ILE A 96 6.87 -27.29 18.75
CA ILE A 96 6.12 -26.41 17.86
C ILE A 96 7.11 -25.82 16.86
N GLN A 97 7.00 -26.21 15.58
CA GLN A 97 7.86 -25.69 14.51
C GLN A 97 7.40 -24.32 14.00
N GLY A 98 6.15 -23.96 14.24
CA GLY A 98 5.60 -22.68 13.82
C GLY A 98 4.09 -22.61 13.96
N PHE A 99 3.56 -21.45 13.63
CA PHE A 99 2.12 -21.21 13.56
C PHE A 99 1.78 -20.35 12.36
N ARG A 100 0.54 -20.43 11.90
CA ARG A 100 -0.03 -19.50 10.92
C ARG A 100 -1.37 -18.99 11.40
N LEU A 101 -1.65 -17.71 11.12
CA LEU A 101 -2.95 -17.09 11.30
C LEU A 101 -3.53 -16.79 9.93
N SER A 102 -4.81 -17.09 9.74
CA SER A 102 -5.52 -16.82 8.50
C SER A 102 -7.02 -16.78 8.74
N ALA A 103 -7.79 -16.47 7.71
CA ALA A 103 -9.23 -16.46 7.74
C ALA A 103 -9.77 -16.98 6.41
N LYS A 104 -11.06 -17.31 6.34
CA LYS A 104 -11.73 -17.61 5.06
C LYS A 104 -11.72 -16.38 4.15
N SER A 105 -11.97 -15.21 4.72
CA SER A 105 -11.89 -13.92 4.03
C SER A 105 -11.62 -12.79 5.02
N LEU A 106 -10.90 -11.77 4.55
CA LEU A 106 -10.68 -10.51 5.26
C LEU A 106 -11.06 -9.37 4.31
N SER A 107 -11.99 -8.52 4.73
CA SER A 107 -12.39 -7.33 3.99
C SER A 107 -12.25 -6.11 4.88
N GLY A 108 -11.41 -5.17 4.50
CA GLY A 108 -11.18 -3.94 5.25
C GLY A 108 -10.12 -3.08 4.60
N LEU A 109 -9.97 -1.87 5.12
CA LEU A 109 -8.94 -0.93 4.74
C LEU A 109 -7.81 -0.98 5.74
N LEU A 110 -6.61 -1.24 5.23
CA LEU A 110 -5.37 -1.09 5.97
C LEU A 110 -4.73 0.24 5.56
N THR A 111 -4.50 1.13 6.52
CA THR A 111 -3.78 2.39 6.29
C THR A 111 -2.66 2.55 7.29
N PHE A 112 -1.61 3.28 6.91
CA PHE A 112 -0.44 3.54 7.74
C PHE A 112 0.06 4.96 7.46
N GLY A 113 0.65 5.59 8.47
CA GLY A 113 1.06 7.00 8.42
C GLY A 113 -0.08 7.97 8.78
N LEU A 114 0.29 9.23 9.04
CA LEU A 114 -0.66 10.29 9.37
C LEU A 114 -0.93 11.21 8.19
N GLU A 115 0.11 11.56 7.43
CA GLU A 115 0.04 12.61 6.42
C GLU A 115 1.02 12.32 5.27
N ASN A 116 0.67 12.79 4.07
CA ASN A 116 1.62 12.92 2.96
C ASN A 116 2.43 14.20 3.18
N GLY A 117 3.42 14.16 4.08
CA GLY A 117 4.31 15.30 4.38
C GLY A 117 5.77 14.87 4.44
N ASP A 118 6.67 15.83 4.64
CA ASP A 118 8.12 15.58 4.68
C ASP A 118 8.55 14.71 5.88
N ALA A 119 7.71 14.65 6.92
CA ALA A 119 7.90 13.75 8.05
C ALA A 119 7.54 12.31 7.65
N SER A 120 8.56 11.46 7.52
CA SER A 120 8.38 10.03 7.26
C SER A 120 7.51 9.39 8.36
N SER A 121 6.31 8.95 7.99
CA SER A 121 5.41 8.17 8.85
C SER A 121 4.81 7.02 8.04
N GLY A 122 4.46 5.91 8.70
CA GLY A 122 3.93 4.72 8.06
C GLY A 122 4.89 3.54 8.12
N ILE A 123 5.14 2.87 6.99
CA ILE A 123 6.01 1.68 6.95
C ILE A 123 7.48 2.12 7.05
N ASN A 124 8.11 1.85 8.19
CA ASN A 124 9.54 2.08 8.41
C ASN A 124 10.38 0.86 8.03
N SER A 125 9.89 -0.33 8.39
CA SER A 125 10.48 -1.61 8.04
C SER A 125 9.39 -2.62 7.72
N LEU A 126 9.58 -3.36 6.64
CA LEU A 126 8.73 -4.49 6.28
C LEU A 126 9.65 -5.58 5.75
N SER A 127 9.67 -6.72 6.41
CA SER A 127 10.27 -7.97 5.94
C SER A 127 9.14 -8.88 5.47
N GLY A 128 9.19 -9.31 4.20
CA GLY A 128 8.13 -10.10 3.59
C GLY A 128 7.91 -9.80 2.12
N TYR A 129 6.73 -10.15 1.63
CA TYR A 129 6.38 -10.04 0.22
C TYR A 129 4.96 -9.47 0.09
N MET A 130 4.82 -8.36 -0.64
CA MET A 130 3.54 -7.72 -0.96
C MET A 130 3.51 -7.37 -2.44
N VAL A 131 2.35 -7.50 -3.07
CA VAL A 131 2.16 -7.14 -4.48
C VAL A 131 1.05 -6.11 -4.54
N THR A 132 1.34 -4.95 -5.11
CA THR A 132 0.34 -3.92 -5.37
C THR A 132 -0.36 -4.19 -6.69
N LYS A 133 -1.66 -3.91 -6.75
CA LYS A 133 -2.41 -3.94 -8.00
C LYS A 133 -1.93 -2.75 -8.88
N PRO A 134 -1.89 -2.90 -10.22
CA PRO A 134 -1.68 -1.76 -11.10
C PRO A 134 -2.72 -0.67 -10.82
N THR A 135 -2.26 0.57 -10.70
CA THR A 135 -3.10 1.72 -10.37
C THR A 135 -2.93 2.78 -11.45
N GLY A 136 -4.03 3.34 -11.93
CA GLY A 136 -4.01 4.43 -12.89
C GLY A 136 -4.80 5.64 -12.39
N GLY A 137 -4.68 6.75 -13.10
CA GLY A 137 -5.45 7.96 -12.83
C GLY A 137 -5.43 8.91 -14.01
N THR A 138 -6.30 9.92 -14.00
CA THR A 138 -6.22 11.05 -14.93
C THR A 138 -5.56 12.21 -14.20
N VAL A 139 -4.52 12.78 -14.79
CA VAL A 139 -3.93 14.04 -14.32
C VAL A 139 -4.46 15.16 -15.19
N THR A 140 -4.91 16.24 -14.56
CA THR A 140 -5.42 17.42 -15.24
C THR A 140 -4.61 18.64 -14.82
N THR A 141 -4.26 19.49 -15.77
CA THR A 141 -3.73 20.82 -15.50
C THR A 141 -4.83 21.85 -15.62
N ASN A 142 -4.86 22.83 -14.71
CA ASN A 142 -5.78 23.94 -14.80
C ASN A 142 -5.37 24.84 -16.00
N PRO A 143 -6.34 25.45 -16.70
CA PRO A 143 -6.03 26.40 -17.74
C PRO A 143 -5.36 27.64 -17.14
N TYR A 144 -4.45 28.25 -17.90
CA TYR A 144 -3.75 29.47 -17.49
C TYR A 144 -3.88 30.51 -18.58
N TYR A 145 -4.34 31.70 -18.20
CA TYR A 145 -4.67 32.78 -19.12
C TYR A 145 -3.80 33.99 -18.82
N GLY A 146 -3.54 34.81 -19.83
CA GLY A 146 -2.86 36.08 -19.61
C GLY A 146 -1.35 36.00 -19.63
N ILE A 147 -0.73 34.96 -20.20
CA ILE A 147 0.73 34.83 -20.22
C ILE A 147 1.32 35.94 -21.07
N THR A 148 2.12 36.79 -20.43
CA THR A 148 2.84 37.91 -21.02
C THR A 148 4.34 37.62 -21.12
N GLN A 149 5.05 38.46 -21.88
CA GLN A 149 6.51 38.35 -22.01
C GLN A 149 7.23 38.56 -20.67
N ASP A 150 6.69 39.38 -19.78
CA ASP A 150 7.29 39.62 -18.45
C ASP A 150 7.30 38.35 -17.59
N GLU A 151 6.33 37.44 -17.80
CA GLU A 151 6.21 36.19 -17.05
C GLU A 151 7.08 35.07 -17.61
N THR A 152 7.27 35.00 -18.93
CA THR A 152 8.06 33.94 -19.58
C THR A 152 9.49 34.35 -19.94
N ASN A 153 9.79 35.65 -19.85
CA ASN A 153 11.05 36.27 -20.24
C ASN A 153 11.53 35.88 -21.65
N THR A 154 10.58 35.67 -22.57
CA THR A 154 10.85 35.13 -23.91
C THR A 154 10.02 35.87 -24.94
N ALA A 155 10.65 36.43 -25.98
CA ALA A 155 9.93 37.07 -27.08
C ALA A 155 9.45 36.02 -28.10
N ILE A 156 8.28 36.23 -28.70
CA ILE A 156 7.83 35.40 -29.83
C ILE A 156 8.58 35.88 -31.07
N THR A 157 9.38 35.00 -31.65
CA THR A 157 10.08 35.26 -32.90
C THR A 157 9.52 34.39 -34.01
N GLY A 158 9.49 34.92 -35.22
CA GLY A 158 8.95 34.20 -36.36
C GLY A 158 9.32 34.83 -37.68
N ARG A 159 8.76 34.25 -38.74
CA ARG A 159 8.96 34.71 -40.11
C ARG A 159 7.59 35.03 -40.71
N ALA A 160 7.40 36.28 -41.11
CA ALA A 160 6.18 36.73 -41.77
C ALA A 160 6.40 36.71 -43.28
N THR A 161 5.42 36.15 -43.98
CA THR A 161 5.41 36.14 -45.44
C THR A 161 4.61 37.31 -45.95
N VAL A 162 5.21 38.09 -46.85
CA VAL A 162 4.62 39.29 -47.45
C VAL A 162 4.56 39.14 -48.96
N LEU A 163 3.56 39.76 -49.58
CA LEU A 163 3.32 39.73 -51.03
C LEU A 163 3.18 38.29 -51.59
N GLY A 164 2.20 37.53 -51.10
CA GLY A 164 1.77 36.28 -51.74
C GLY A 164 2.82 35.15 -51.78
N ASN A 165 3.73 35.08 -50.80
CA ASN A 165 4.84 34.12 -50.71
C ASN A 165 6.15 34.48 -51.42
N LEU A 166 6.30 35.72 -51.88
CA LEU A 166 7.53 36.14 -52.56
C LEU A 166 8.67 36.57 -51.60
N TYR A 167 8.33 37.10 -50.42
CA TYR A 167 9.31 37.57 -49.45
C TYR A 167 8.98 37.06 -48.04
N THR A 168 10.03 36.68 -47.30
CA THR A 168 9.92 36.25 -45.91
C THR A 168 10.82 37.11 -45.03
N VAL A 169 10.21 37.92 -44.16
CA VAL A 169 10.92 38.81 -43.24
C VAL A 169 10.81 38.29 -41.80
N PRO A 170 11.88 38.41 -40.98
CA PRO A 170 11.79 38.05 -39.57
C PRO A 170 10.94 39.08 -38.81
N PHE A 171 10.29 38.64 -37.73
CA PHE A 171 9.65 39.51 -36.75
C PHE A 171 9.92 39.02 -35.32
N THR A 172 9.85 39.96 -34.39
CA THR A 172 9.94 39.72 -32.94
C THR A 172 8.79 40.47 -32.28
N SER A 173 8.00 39.79 -31.45
CA SER A 173 6.92 40.38 -30.67
C SER A 173 7.16 40.18 -29.17
N THR A 174 7.13 41.29 -28.45
CA THR A 174 7.19 41.37 -26.98
C THR A 174 5.83 41.67 -26.36
N GLY A 175 4.88 42.20 -27.15
CA GLY A 175 3.50 42.44 -26.72
C GLY A 175 2.62 41.27 -27.11
N TYR A 176 2.45 40.30 -26.21
CA TYR A 176 1.52 39.21 -26.41
C TYR A 176 0.77 38.87 -25.12
N ASN A 177 -0.36 38.18 -25.29
CA ASN A 177 -1.15 37.58 -24.22
C ASN A 177 -1.56 36.18 -24.67
N LEU A 178 -0.93 35.16 -24.08
CA LEU A 178 -1.14 33.76 -24.42
C LEU A 178 -2.10 33.10 -23.43
N ASN A 179 -2.99 32.27 -23.99
CA ASN A 179 -3.93 31.45 -23.22
C ASN A 179 -3.62 29.98 -23.45
N LEU A 180 -3.34 29.24 -22.36
CA LEU A 180 -3.15 27.79 -22.35
C LEU A 180 -4.44 27.13 -21.88
N GLY A 181 -4.99 26.24 -22.72
CA GLY A 181 -6.12 25.39 -22.34
C GLY A 181 -5.74 24.36 -21.27
N ALA A 182 -6.75 23.75 -20.66
CA ALA A 182 -6.54 22.63 -19.75
C ALA A 182 -5.93 21.43 -20.51
N GLY A 183 -4.92 20.81 -19.91
CA GLY A 183 -4.32 19.57 -20.41
C GLY A 183 -4.80 18.37 -19.59
N SER A 184 -4.94 17.22 -20.24
CA SER A 184 -5.18 15.95 -19.56
C SER A 184 -4.15 14.91 -19.97
N GLY A 185 -3.68 14.13 -19.01
CA GLY A 185 -2.80 12.98 -19.24
C GLY A 185 -3.23 11.78 -18.41
N THR A 186 -2.69 10.62 -18.73
CA THR A 186 -2.91 9.39 -17.98
C THR A 186 -1.72 9.11 -17.07
N LEU A 187 -1.97 8.95 -15.78
CA LEU A 187 -1.04 8.33 -14.85
C LEU A 187 -1.24 6.81 -14.92
N SER A 188 -0.16 6.07 -15.14
CA SER A 188 -0.16 4.61 -15.12
C SER A 188 0.98 4.12 -14.24
N MET A 189 0.64 3.48 -13.13
CA MET A 189 1.55 2.78 -12.25
C MET A 189 1.35 1.27 -12.44
N GLY A 190 2.40 0.58 -12.87
CA GLY A 190 2.36 -0.87 -13.03
C GLY A 190 2.20 -1.59 -11.68
N GLN A 191 1.96 -2.91 -11.74
CA GLN A 191 2.08 -3.76 -10.57
C GLN A 191 3.50 -3.63 -9.99
N GLN A 192 3.59 -3.35 -8.69
CA GLN A 192 4.86 -3.30 -7.99
C GLN A 192 4.94 -4.43 -6.98
N VAL A 193 6.06 -5.14 -6.98
CA VAL A 193 6.38 -6.09 -5.92
C VAL A 193 7.17 -5.34 -4.87
N ILE A 194 6.67 -5.33 -3.64
CA ILE A 194 7.34 -4.81 -2.47
C ILE A 194 7.91 -6.02 -1.73
N THR A 195 9.23 -6.19 -1.79
CA THR A 195 9.94 -7.24 -1.05
C THR A 195 10.76 -6.65 0.06
N GLY A 196 10.47 -7.11 1.27
CA GLY A 196 11.26 -6.90 2.45
C GLY A 196 12.28 -8.01 2.66
N LYS A 197 13.56 -7.68 2.74
CA LYS A 197 14.59 -8.62 3.21
C LYS A 197 14.58 -8.62 4.73
N ARG A 198 14.69 -9.80 5.38
CA ARG A 198 15.00 -9.85 6.82
C ARG A 198 16.28 -9.05 7.07
N ILE A 199 16.20 -8.10 7.99
CA ILE A 199 17.36 -7.29 8.41
C ILE A 199 18.24 -8.20 9.25
N ASN A 200 19.34 -8.70 8.68
CA ASN A 200 20.31 -9.53 9.42
C ASN A 200 20.99 -8.76 10.56
#